data_AF-A0A2B7WYA1-F1
#
_entry.id   AF-A0A2B7WYA1-F1
#
_cell.length_a   1.000
_cell.length_b   1.000
_cell.length_c   1.000
_cell.angle_alpha   90.00
_cell.angle_beta   90.00
_cell.angle_gamma   90.00
#
_symmetry.space_group_name_H-M   'P 1'
#
loop_
_entity.id
_entity.type
_entity.pdbx_description
1 polymer ?
#
loop_
_entity_poly.entity_id
_entity_poly.type
_entity_poly.pdbx_seq_one_letter_code
_entity_poly.pdbx_strand_id
1 'polypeptide(L)'
;MLREKNGRLEFGGLISAWVIDGVGHGAPFCDWGDPGSLVLHEEIEAWVGTVFCSDRIQGWSYIVPADLVIKDIEGVTGARIVEPGEMNREDMDFWLQFLR
;
A
#
# COMPACT_ATOMS: atom_id res chain seq x y z
N MET A 1 -13.81 4.05 -0.22
CA MET A 1 -14.00 4.60 1.14
C MET A 1 -13.47 3.59 2.14
N LEU A 2 -12.32 3.90 2.77
CA LEU A 2 -11.85 3.20 3.96
C LEU A 2 -12.94 3.30 5.02
N ARG A 3 -13.33 2.16 5.60
CA ARG A 3 -14.28 2.14 6.71
C ARG A 3 -13.56 1.56 7.91
N GLU A 4 -13.53 2.34 8.98
CA GLU A 4 -13.15 1.83 10.27
C GLU A 4 -14.33 1.02 10.82
N LYS A 5 -14.07 -0.23 11.16
CA LYS A 5 -15.01 -1.10 11.85
C LYS A 5 -14.28 -1.84 12.95
N ASN A 6 -14.73 -1.68 14.19
CA ASN A 6 -14.11 -2.28 15.37
C ASN A 6 -12.61 -1.91 15.53
N GLY A 7 -12.20 -0.70 15.15
CA GLY A 7 -10.80 -0.26 15.23
C GLY A 7 -9.88 -0.89 14.18
N ARG A 8 -10.45 -1.54 13.14
CA ARG A 8 -9.71 -2.06 11.98
C ARG A 8 -10.18 -1.38 10.70
N LEU A 9 -9.22 -1.05 9.84
CA LEU A 9 -9.48 -0.58 8.49
C LEU A 9 -9.91 -1.77 7.62
N GLU A 10 -11.19 -1.80 7.20
CA GLU A 10 -11.68 -2.80 6.25
C GLU A 10 -11.59 -2.22 4.82
N PHE A 11 -10.90 -2.93 3.92
CA PHE A 11 -10.80 -2.60 2.50
C PHE A 11 -12.00 -3.14 1.70
N GLY A 12 -12.38 -2.42 0.64
CA GLY A 12 -13.46 -2.84 -0.28
C GLY A 12 -14.20 -1.72 -1.01
N GLY A 13 -13.88 -0.44 -0.74
CA GLY A 13 -14.46 0.67 -1.48
C GLY A 13 -13.51 1.20 -2.56
N LEU A 14 -14.04 1.49 -3.75
CA LEU A 14 -13.31 2.23 -4.78
C LEU A 14 -12.70 3.52 -4.18
N ILE A 15 -11.44 3.80 -4.50
CA ILE A 15 -10.76 5.06 -4.18
C ILE A 15 -10.44 5.69 -5.53
N SER A 16 -11.03 6.85 -5.81
CA SER A 16 -10.72 7.62 -7.01
C SER A 16 -9.57 8.56 -6.70
N ALA A 17 -8.42 8.33 -7.32
CA ALA A 17 -7.31 9.27 -7.33
C ALA A 17 -7.22 9.89 -8.73
N TRP A 18 -7.12 11.22 -8.80
CA TRP A 18 -7.12 11.97 -10.07
C TRP A 18 -5.93 12.92 -10.08
N VAL A 19 -5.22 13.00 -11.21
CA VAL A 19 -4.29 14.10 -11.48
C VAL A 19 -5.13 15.29 -11.95
N ILE A 20 -5.07 16.42 -11.23
CA ILE A 20 -5.69 17.69 -11.67
C ILE A 20 -4.65 18.45 -12.50
N ASP A 21 -4.69 18.27 -13.82
CA ASP A 21 -3.78 18.95 -14.77
C ASP A 21 -4.39 20.22 -15.39
N GLY A 22 -5.62 20.59 -15.01
CA GLY A 22 -6.27 21.83 -15.44
C GLY A 22 -6.77 21.83 -16.89
N VAL A 23 -6.67 20.71 -17.62
CA VAL A 23 -7.04 20.62 -19.04
C VAL A 23 -7.92 19.39 -19.30
N GLY A 24 -9.12 19.38 -18.72
CA GLY A 24 -10.27 18.52 -19.08
C GLY A 24 -9.93 17.08 -19.55
N HIS A 25 -10.14 16.12 -18.64
CA HIS A 25 -9.64 14.73 -18.64
C HIS A 25 -8.25 14.63 -18.02
N GLY A 26 -8.22 14.60 -16.68
CA GLY A 26 -6.99 14.40 -15.93
C GLY A 26 -6.29 13.12 -16.39
N ALA A 27 -4.99 13.23 -16.66
CA ALA A 27 -4.15 12.09 -17.01
C ALA A 27 -4.39 10.89 -16.05
N PRO A 28 -4.24 9.64 -16.53
CA PRO A 28 -4.31 8.47 -15.65
C PRO A 28 -3.43 8.67 -14.43
N PHE A 29 -3.95 8.39 -13.25
CA PHE A 29 -3.20 8.55 -12.00
C PHE A 29 -1.91 7.73 -11.96
N CYS A 30 -1.87 6.60 -12.68
CA CYS A 30 -0.65 5.82 -12.92
C CYS A 30 -0.39 5.57 -14.40
N ASP A 31 0.86 5.73 -14.79
CA ASP A 31 1.40 5.41 -16.10
C ASP A 31 2.39 4.23 -16.06
N TRP A 32 2.91 3.84 -17.23
CA TRP A 32 3.97 2.84 -17.34
C TRP A 32 5.21 3.30 -16.55
N GLY A 33 5.64 2.46 -15.63
CA GLY A 33 6.76 2.74 -14.74
C GLY A 33 6.33 2.98 -13.29
N ASP A 34 5.05 3.25 -13.04
CA ASP A 34 4.53 3.46 -11.69
C ASP A 34 4.21 2.18 -10.88
N PRO A 35 4.04 0.96 -11.47
CA PRO A 35 3.90 -0.25 -10.66
C PRO A 35 5.03 -0.41 -9.63
N GLY A 36 4.67 -0.71 -8.39
CA GLY A 36 5.57 -0.73 -7.24
C GLY A 36 5.60 0.57 -6.43
N SER A 37 5.02 1.67 -6.93
CA SER A 37 4.90 2.92 -6.18
C SER A 37 4.05 2.76 -4.92
N LEU A 38 4.39 3.50 -3.87
CA LEU A 38 3.63 3.51 -2.61
C LEU A 38 2.39 4.38 -2.74
N VAL A 39 1.29 3.91 -2.16
CA VAL A 39 0.05 4.67 -2.03
C VAL A 39 -0.07 5.12 -0.57
N LEU A 40 -0.08 6.43 -0.37
CA LEU A 40 -0.16 7.07 0.94
C LEU A 40 -1.55 7.72 1.09
N HIS A 41 -2.15 7.57 2.26
CA HIS A 41 -3.42 8.22 2.60
C HIS A 41 -3.17 9.41 3.51
N GLU A 42 -3.39 10.62 3.00
CA GLU A 42 -3.06 11.87 3.69
C GLU A 42 -3.77 12.02 5.04
N GLU A 43 -5.09 11.78 5.10
CA GLU A 43 -5.85 12.03 6.35
C GLU A 43 -5.45 11.14 7.54
N ILE A 44 -4.97 9.93 7.26
CA ILE A 44 -4.55 8.97 8.30
C ILE A 44 -3.03 8.83 8.36
N GLU A 45 -2.30 9.63 7.57
CA GLU A 45 -0.84 9.66 7.47
C GLU A 45 -0.20 8.26 7.32
N ALA A 46 -0.86 7.35 6.59
CA ALA A 46 -0.46 5.94 6.54
C ALA A 46 -0.24 5.43 5.12
N TRP A 47 0.67 4.46 5.00
CA TRP A 47 0.80 3.63 3.81
C TRP A 47 -0.37 2.64 3.72
N VAL A 48 -1.07 2.65 2.58
CA VAL A 48 -2.28 1.83 2.38
C VAL A 48 -2.15 0.78 1.28
N GLY A 49 -1.06 0.80 0.51
CA GLY A 49 -0.81 -0.22 -0.51
C GLY A 49 0.23 0.19 -1.54
N THR A 50 0.37 -0.62 -2.58
CA THR A 50 1.25 -0.32 -3.71
C THR A 50 0.49 -0.38 -5.02
N VAL A 51 0.86 0.47 -5.97
CA VAL A 51 0.31 0.44 -7.33
C VAL A 51 0.69 -0.88 -7.99
N PHE A 52 -0.31 -1.58 -8.51
CA PHE A 52 -0.11 -2.81 -9.26
C PHE A 52 -0.18 -2.58 -10.78
N CYS A 53 -1.28 -1.98 -11.24
CA CYS A 53 -1.49 -1.68 -12.66
C CYS A 53 -2.51 -0.56 -12.83
N SER A 54 -2.65 -0.05 -14.05
CA SER A 54 -3.68 0.94 -14.40
C SER A 54 -4.47 0.53 -15.64
N ASP A 55 -5.77 0.84 -15.63
CA ASP A 55 -6.61 0.86 -16.82
C ASP A 55 -6.59 2.26 -17.41
N ARG A 56 -5.87 2.42 -18.53
CA ARG A 56 -5.73 3.68 -19.25
C ARG A 56 -7.00 4.14 -19.96
N ILE A 57 -7.94 3.24 -20.26
CA ILE A 57 -9.21 3.59 -20.91
C ILE A 57 -10.14 4.26 -19.90
N GLN A 58 -10.17 3.74 -18.68
CA GLN A 58 -11.07 4.21 -17.63
C GLN A 58 -10.39 5.20 -16.66
N GLY A 59 -9.07 5.32 -16.74
CA GLY A 59 -8.27 6.14 -15.82
C GLY A 59 -8.15 5.52 -14.42
N TRP A 60 -8.42 4.22 -14.27
CA TRP A 60 -8.41 3.55 -12.98
C TRP A 60 -7.01 3.03 -12.66
N SER A 61 -6.67 3.04 -11.38
CA SER A 61 -5.46 2.37 -10.87
C SER A 61 -5.86 1.30 -9.88
N TYR A 62 -5.22 0.16 -9.98
CA TYR A 62 -5.40 -0.98 -9.10
C TYR A 62 -4.23 -1.02 -8.11
N ILE A 63 -4.56 -1.28 -6.84
CA ILE A 63 -3.59 -1.31 -5.75
C ILE A 63 -3.56 -2.71 -5.14
N VAL A 64 -2.38 -3.16 -4.71
CA VAL A 64 -2.25 -4.24 -3.74
C VAL A 64 -2.37 -3.63 -2.35
N PRO A 65 -3.36 -4.01 -1.53
CA PRO A 65 -3.52 -3.50 -0.17
C PRO A 65 -2.31 -3.80 0.72
N ALA A 66 -1.93 -2.84 1.57
CA ALA A 66 -0.77 -2.98 2.46
C ALA A 66 -0.90 -4.17 3.44
N ASP A 67 -2.11 -4.44 3.94
CA ASP A 67 -2.38 -5.58 4.85
C ASP A 67 -2.14 -6.92 4.16
N LEU A 68 -2.48 -7.05 2.87
CA LEU A 68 -2.20 -8.23 2.09
C LEU A 68 -0.69 -8.41 1.87
N VAL A 69 0.03 -7.32 1.57
CA VAL A 69 1.49 -7.35 1.42
C VAL A 69 2.15 -7.76 2.73
N ILE A 70 1.74 -7.17 3.86
CA ILE A 70 2.27 -7.52 5.19
C ILE A 70 2.04 -9.00 5.47
N LYS A 71 0.80 -9.48 5.31
CA LYS A 71 0.44 -10.87 5.56
C LYS A 71 1.25 -11.84 4.69
N ASP A 72 1.50 -11.48 3.43
CA ASP A 72 2.29 -12.29 2.52
C ASP A 72 3.76 -12.35 2.96
N ILE A 73 4.36 -11.20 3.30
CA ILE A 73 5.73 -11.14 3.84
C ILE A 73 5.84 -11.98 5.11
N GLU A 74 4.94 -11.82 6.06
CA GLU A 74 4.95 -12.61 7.30
C GLU A 74 4.76 -14.10 7.03
N GLY A 75 3.89 -14.46 6.09
CA GLY A 75 3.65 -15.85 5.69
C GLY A 75 4.86 -16.50 5.00
N VAL A 76 5.57 -15.76 4.16
CA VAL A 76 6.74 -16.25 3.41
C VAL A 76 7.99 -16.29 4.29
N THR A 77 8.21 -15.26 5.10
CA THR A 77 9.41 -15.13 5.92
C THR A 77 9.29 -15.86 7.25
N GLY A 78 8.07 -16.02 7.78
CA GLY A 78 7.84 -16.40 9.18
C GLY A 78 8.18 -15.30 10.19
N ALA A 79 8.60 -14.13 9.70
CA ALA A 79 8.89 -12.95 10.51
C ALA A 79 7.61 -12.18 10.82
N ARG A 80 7.66 -11.36 11.85
CA ARG A 80 6.65 -10.33 12.11
C ARG A 80 7.11 -9.00 11.49
N ILE A 81 6.21 -8.30 10.81
CA ILE A 81 6.45 -6.89 10.45
C ILE A 81 6.11 -6.01 11.64
N VAL A 82 6.99 -5.06 11.92
CA VAL A 82 6.91 -4.21 13.11
C VAL A 82 7.17 -2.76 12.74
N GLU A 83 6.50 -1.84 13.41
CA GLU A 83 6.77 -0.41 13.24
C GLU A 83 8.17 -0.05 13.76
N PRO A 84 8.87 0.92 13.13
CA PRO A 84 10.13 1.42 13.64
C PRO A 84 9.96 1.97 15.07
N GLY A 85 10.54 1.27 16.05
CA GLY A 85 10.43 1.59 17.48
C GLY A 85 9.70 0.53 18.30
N GLU A 86 8.96 -0.38 17.66
CA GLU A 86 8.33 -1.55 18.30
C GLU A 86 9.16 -2.83 18.13
N MET A 87 10.27 -2.74 17.39
CA MET A 87 11.19 -3.85 17.16
C MET A 87 11.88 -4.24 18.46
N ASN A 88 11.57 -5.45 18.94
CA ASN A 88 12.28 -6.01 20.08
C ASN A 88 13.57 -6.72 19.60
N ARG A 89 14.38 -7.19 20.56
CA ARG A 89 15.66 -7.83 20.26
C ARG A 89 15.50 -9.15 19.49
N GLU A 90 14.43 -9.90 19.75
CA GLU A 90 14.13 -11.16 19.07
C GLU A 90 13.75 -10.92 17.61
N ASP A 91 12.91 -9.91 17.34
CA ASP A 91 12.55 -9.48 15.98
C ASP A 91 13.81 -9.07 15.19
N MET A 92 14.69 -8.28 15.82
CA MET A 92 15.94 -7.84 15.20
C MET A 92 16.89 -9.01 14.90
N ASP A 93 17.07 -9.93 15.86
CA ASP A 93 17.93 -11.11 15.71
C ASP A 93 17.41 -12.07 14.62
N PHE A 94 16.09 -12.12 14.38
CA PHE A 94 15.49 -12.86 13.27
C PHE A 94 15.81 -12.21 11.92
N TRP A 95 15.54 -10.90 11.76
CA TRP A 95 15.72 -10.20 10.49
C TRP A 95 17.19 -10.15 10.03
N LEU A 96 18.14 -10.05 10.96
CA LEU A 96 19.57 -10.06 10.66
C LEU A 96 20.06 -11.39 10.03
N GLN A 97 19.28 -12.46 10.09
CA GLN A 97 19.62 -13.74 9.45
C GLN A 97 19.47 -13.69 7.92
N PHE A 98 18.63 -12.79 7.41
CA PHE A 98 18.37 -12.62 5.97
C PHE A 98 19.29 -11.60 5.29
N LEU A 99 20.07 -10.83 6.06
CA LEU A 99 20.99 -9.80 5.56
C LEU A 99 22.45 -10.30 5.42
N ARG A 100 22.67 -11.61 5.51
CA ARG A 100 23.98 -12.26 5.36
C ARG A 100 24.07 -12.99 4.04
#